data_AF-A0A1Z1WR55-F1
#
_entry.id   AF-A0A1Z1WR55-F1
#
_cell.length_a   1.000
_cell.length_b   1.000
_cell.length_c   1.000
_cell.angle_alpha   90.00
_cell.angle_beta   90.00
_cell.angle_gamma   90.00
#
_symmetry.space_group_name_H-M   'P 1'
#
loop_
_entity.id
_entity.type
_entity.pdbx_description
1 polymer ?
#
loop_
_entity_poly.entity_id
_entity_poly.type
_entity_poly.pdbx_seq_one_letter_code
_entity_poly.pdbx_strand_id
1 'polypeptide(L)'
;MSEGWTTLVFVGNGPHGPQPQHATVEMVPLGTGWRPADEALNLAREAALSGLRQGIDLTSDRQLFPMLESGHIDPFLGILGAHAMLLDRAPDLRRLDEVVRRLAPHVPGHPDLAALSTLFDGAAPRVSSPPMLAASCQLLIRADGADPGVIKDGSTAESVAEHLVGRGVWTTWLEEDRRPGAAARGGLGTPAAGPVVADPVGRVQAYVREIAALAHKPVEEVLRDVPRDELCRRTGLPHRPVERAIERLRGSGEG
;
A
#
# COMPACT_ATOMS: atom_id res chain seq x y z
N MET A 1 -12.01 -1.36 10.56
CA MET A 1 -11.96 -2.54 11.45
C MET A 1 -13.02 -3.50 10.99
N SER A 2 -12.68 -4.78 10.88
CA SER A 2 -13.60 -5.83 10.42
C SER A 2 -14.42 -6.32 11.61
N GLU A 3 -15.75 -6.25 11.51
CA GLU A 3 -16.65 -6.66 12.60
C GLU A 3 -16.47 -8.14 12.93
N GLY A 4 -16.38 -8.48 14.23
CA GLY A 4 -16.22 -9.87 14.68
C GLY A 4 -14.78 -10.40 14.65
N TRP A 5 -13.80 -9.59 14.25
CA TRP A 5 -12.39 -9.98 14.14
C TRP A 5 -11.46 -9.06 14.93
N THR A 6 -10.35 -9.61 15.41
CA THR A 6 -9.24 -8.85 15.99
C THR A 6 -7.98 -9.07 15.16
N THR A 7 -7.23 -7.99 14.92
CA THR A 7 -5.90 -8.05 14.32
C THR A 7 -4.85 -8.19 15.41
N LEU A 8 -4.00 -9.20 15.29
CA LEU A 8 -2.83 -9.40 16.16
C LEU A 8 -1.57 -9.12 15.36
N VAL A 9 -0.63 -8.41 15.96
CA VAL A 9 0.68 -8.13 15.37
C VAL A 9 1.74 -8.73 16.29
N PHE A 10 2.48 -9.70 15.76
CA PHE A 10 3.56 -10.35 16.48
C PHE A 10 4.88 -9.73 16.03
N VAL A 11 5.55 -9.01 16.93
CA VAL A 11 6.87 -8.42 16.67
C VAL A 11 7.93 -9.23 17.40
N GLY A 12 8.76 -9.93 16.64
CA GLY A 12 9.91 -10.65 17.19
C GLY A 12 10.97 -9.69 17.74
N ASN A 13 11.68 -10.12 18.78
CA ASN A 13 12.88 -9.43 19.26
C ASN A 13 14.13 -10.10 18.67
N GLY A 14 14.99 -9.31 18.05
CA GLY A 14 16.33 -9.72 17.65
C GLY A 14 17.40 -9.26 18.64
N PRO A 15 18.69 -9.49 18.34
CA PRO A 15 19.81 -9.09 19.19
C PRO A 15 19.88 -7.58 19.51
N HIS A 16 19.24 -6.75 18.69
CA HIS A 16 19.21 -5.29 18.80
C HIS A 16 17.83 -4.72 19.17
N GLY A 17 16.90 -5.56 19.64
CA GLY A 17 15.54 -5.16 20.02
C GLY A 17 14.47 -5.60 19.02
N PRO A 18 13.26 -4.99 19.08
CA PRO A 18 12.14 -5.33 18.23
C PRO A 18 12.48 -5.24 16.73
N GLN A 19 12.05 -6.23 15.96
CA GLN A 19 12.25 -6.32 14.51
C GLN A 19 10.90 -6.21 13.77
N PRO A 20 10.30 -5.00 13.69
CA PRO A 20 9.00 -4.81 13.04
C PRO A 20 8.98 -5.24 11.56
N GLN A 21 10.14 -5.23 10.89
CA GLN A 21 10.28 -5.73 9.51
C GLN A 21 10.00 -7.22 9.35
N HIS A 22 10.03 -7.99 10.44
CA HIS A 22 9.69 -9.42 10.47
C HIS A 22 8.38 -9.64 11.23
N ALA A 23 7.58 -8.60 11.45
CA ALA A 23 6.33 -8.75 12.15
C ALA A 23 5.34 -9.56 11.31
N THR A 24 4.69 -10.53 11.95
CA THR A 24 3.59 -11.27 11.35
C THR A 24 2.28 -10.65 11.79
N VAL A 25 1.34 -10.53 10.85
CA VAL A 25 0.01 -10.00 11.11
C VAL A 25 -0.99 -11.14 10.97
N GLU A 26 -1.85 -11.28 11.97
CA GLU A 26 -2.85 -12.34 12.07
C GLU A 26 -4.23 -11.72 12.27
N MET A 27 -5.25 -12.38 11.74
CA MET A 27 -6.65 -11.99 11.94
C MET A 27 -7.38 -13.16 12.57
N VAL A 28 -7.84 -12.99 13.81
CA VAL A 28 -8.51 -14.05 14.57
C VAL A 28 -9.93 -13.63 14.95
N PRO A 29 -10.90 -14.57 14.99
CA PRO A 29 -12.23 -14.25 15.46
C PRO A 29 -12.17 -13.68 16.89
N LEU A 30 -13.04 -12.71 17.16
CA LEU A 30 -13.09 -12.08 18.47
C LEU A 30 -13.43 -13.13 19.54
N GLY A 31 -12.58 -13.25 20.57
CA GLY A 31 -12.81 -14.15 21.71
C GLY A 31 -12.33 -15.59 21.54
N THR A 32 -11.79 -16.01 20.39
CA THR A 32 -11.36 -17.41 20.19
C THR A 32 -9.91 -17.70 20.59
N GLY A 33 -9.14 -16.69 21.02
CA GLY A 33 -7.70 -16.82 21.27
C GLY A 33 -6.90 -17.10 20.00
N TRP A 34 -5.59 -16.85 20.03
CA TRP A 34 -4.71 -17.18 18.92
C TRP A 34 -4.37 -18.68 18.93
N ARG A 35 -4.43 -19.32 17.76
CA ARG A 35 -3.94 -20.68 17.55
C ARG A 35 -3.00 -20.67 16.35
N PRO A 36 -1.82 -21.30 16.44
CA PRO A 36 -0.92 -21.38 15.30
C PRO A 36 -1.61 -22.13 14.16
N ALA A 37 -1.51 -21.59 12.95
CA ALA A 37 -1.91 -22.32 11.75
C ALA A 37 -1.00 -23.55 11.56
N ASP A 38 -1.41 -24.45 10.66
CA ASP A 38 -0.53 -25.52 10.17
C ASP A 38 0.82 -24.94 9.73
N GLU A 39 1.93 -25.63 10.04
CA GLU A 39 3.28 -25.22 9.66
C GLU A 39 3.39 -24.93 8.16
N ALA A 40 2.72 -25.73 7.31
CA ALA A 40 2.69 -25.52 5.88
C ALA A 40 2.00 -24.21 5.48
N LEU A 41 0.90 -23.84 6.15
CA LEU A 41 0.19 -22.58 5.91
C LEU A 41 0.98 -21.38 6.43
N ASN A 42 1.70 -21.52 7.55
CA ASN A 42 2.60 -20.49 8.04
C ASN A 42 3.75 -20.24 7.06
N LEU A 43 4.36 -21.29 6.51
CA LEU A 43 5.40 -21.15 5.49
C LEU A 43 4.86 -20.50 4.21
N ALA A 44 3.65 -20.86 3.78
CA ALA A 44 2.98 -20.23 2.64
C ALA A 44 2.71 -18.74 2.89
N ARG A 45 2.25 -18.37 4.10
CA ARG A 45 2.05 -16.98 4.53
C ARG A 45 3.34 -16.17 4.48
N GLU A 46 4.42 -16.68 5.06
CA GLU A 46 5.71 -15.98 5.08
C GLU A 46 6.30 -15.84 3.66
N ALA A 47 6.14 -16.87 2.81
CA ALA A 47 6.51 -16.78 1.40
C ALA A 47 5.72 -15.69 0.66
N ALA A 48 4.40 -15.65 0.84
CA ALA A 48 3.55 -14.64 0.23
C ALA A 48 3.87 -13.21 0.72
N LEU A 49 4.04 -13.00 2.03
CA LEU A 49 4.45 -11.70 2.59
C LEU A 49 5.82 -11.26 2.08
N SER A 50 6.78 -12.18 2.02
CA SER A 50 8.12 -11.92 1.48
C SER A 50 8.07 -11.57 -0.01
N GLY A 51 7.23 -12.27 -0.78
CA GLY A 51 7.02 -12.02 -2.19
C GLY A 51 6.39 -10.67 -2.46
N LEU A 52 5.35 -10.31 -1.71
CA LEU A 52 4.65 -9.02 -1.82
C LEU A 52 5.55 -7.84 -1.45
N ARG A 53 6.44 -8.04 -0.46
CA ARG A 53 7.47 -7.06 -0.08
C ARG A 53 8.50 -6.82 -1.18
N GLN A 54 8.86 -7.87 -1.92
CA GLN A 54 9.89 -7.82 -2.95
C GLN A 54 9.32 -7.53 -4.34
N GLY A 55 8.00 -7.68 -4.52
CA GLY A 55 7.35 -7.66 -5.84
C GLY A 55 7.73 -8.87 -6.70
N ILE A 56 8.00 -10.02 -6.07
CA ILE A 56 8.41 -11.26 -6.74
C ILE A 56 7.48 -12.38 -6.27
N ASP A 57 6.97 -13.18 -7.21
CA ASP A 57 6.23 -14.38 -6.84
C ASP A 57 7.16 -15.42 -6.21
N LEU A 58 6.91 -15.72 -4.93
CA LEU A 58 7.64 -16.72 -4.14
C LEU A 58 6.73 -17.88 -3.72
N THR A 59 5.46 -17.90 -4.16
CA THR A 59 4.47 -18.86 -3.69
C THR A 59 4.21 -19.90 -4.78
N SER A 60 4.52 -21.17 -4.50
CA SER A 60 4.14 -22.25 -5.42
C SER A 60 2.63 -22.49 -5.41
N ASP A 61 2.05 -23.08 -6.46
CA ASP A 61 0.63 -23.48 -6.50
C ASP A 61 0.23 -24.34 -5.29
N ARG A 62 1.14 -25.20 -4.82
CA ARG A 62 0.94 -26.04 -3.63
C ARG A 62 0.80 -25.23 -2.33
N GLN A 63 1.35 -24.02 -2.28
CA GLN A 63 1.21 -23.10 -1.16
C GLN A 63 0.04 -22.14 -1.39
N LEU A 64 -0.15 -21.66 -2.62
CA LEU A 64 -1.16 -20.66 -2.97
C LEU A 64 -2.59 -21.20 -2.81
N PHE A 65 -2.90 -22.36 -3.38
CA PHE A 65 -4.29 -22.86 -3.37
C PHE A 65 -4.84 -23.14 -1.97
N PRO A 66 -4.08 -23.77 -1.04
CA PRO A 66 -4.52 -23.88 0.34
C PRO A 66 -4.83 -22.55 1.01
N MET A 67 -4.06 -21.49 0.72
CA MET A 67 -4.33 -20.14 1.26
C MET A 67 -5.65 -19.57 0.72
N LEU A 68 -5.92 -19.75 -0.58
CA LEU A 68 -7.16 -19.28 -1.20
C LEU A 68 -8.38 -20.02 -0.63
N GLU A 69 -8.24 -21.31 -0.31
CA GLU A 69 -9.31 -22.17 0.22
C GLU A 69 -9.57 -21.96 1.73
N SER A 70 -8.55 -21.53 2.49
CA SER A 70 -8.65 -21.33 3.95
C SER A 70 -9.42 -20.07 4.36
N GLY A 71 -9.91 -19.26 3.42
CA GLY A 71 -10.56 -17.97 3.67
C GLY A 71 -11.78 -17.98 4.62
N HIS A 72 -12.39 -19.14 4.83
CA HIS A 72 -13.50 -19.33 5.77
C HIS A 72 -13.02 -19.55 7.22
N ILE A 73 -11.76 -19.94 7.42
CA ILE A 73 -11.10 -20.14 8.71
C ILE A 73 -10.26 -18.91 9.05
N ASP A 74 -9.47 -18.45 8.06
CA ASP A 74 -8.62 -17.27 8.12
C ASP A 74 -8.83 -16.45 6.83
N PRO A 75 -9.73 -15.46 6.86
CA PRO A 75 -9.97 -14.57 5.73
C PRO A 75 -8.74 -13.79 5.32
N PHE A 76 -7.84 -13.46 6.26
CA PHE A 76 -6.62 -12.74 5.96
C PHE A 76 -5.67 -13.59 5.12
N LEU A 77 -5.60 -14.90 5.38
CA LEU A 77 -4.82 -15.81 4.54
C LEU A 77 -5.36 -15.89 3.12
N GLY A 78 -6.69 -15.87 2.95
CA GLY A 78 -7.34 -15.78 1.65
C GLY A 78 -7.03 -14.49 0.91
N ILE A 79 -7.09 -13.34 1.61
CA ILE A 79 -6.70 -12.03 1.06
C ILE A 79 -5.22 -12.03 0.66
N LEU A 80 -4.34 -12.55 1.52
CA LEU A 80 -2.91 -12.61 1.26
C LEU A 80 -2.60 -13.48 0.04
N GLY A 81 -3.24 -14.65 -0.09
CA GLY A 81 -3.14 -15.51 -1.26
C GLY A 81 -3.64 -14.82 -2.53
N ALA A 82 -4.76 -14.10 -2.44
CA ALA A 82 -5.30 -13.34 -3.57
C ALA A 82 -4.31 -12.26 -4.06
N HIS A 83 -3.64 -11.57 -3.14
CA HIS A 83 -2.56 -10.64 -3.48
C HIS A 83 -1.32 -11.34 -4.05
N ALA A 84 -0.91 -12.47 -3.48
CA ALA A 84 0.22 -13.24 -4.00
C ALA A 84 -0.02 -13.70 -5.45
N MET A 85 -1.26 -14.08 -5.79
CA MET A 85 -1.63 -14.46 -7.15
C MET A 85 -1.44 -13.32 -8.17
N LEU A 86 -1.54 -12.04 -7.74
CA LEU A 86 -1.30 -10.88 -8.59
C LEU A 86 0.20 -10.63 -8.90
N LEU A 87 1.11 -11.34 -8.24
CA LEU A 87 2.54 -11.27 -8.53
C LEU A 87 2.93 -12.14 -9.73
N ASP A 88 2.07 -13.08 -10.13
CA ASP A 88 2.28 -13.85 -11.36
C ASP A 88 2.23 -12.93 -12.60
N ARG A 89 2.93 -13.32 -13.67
CA ARG A 89 2.99 -12.54 -14.91
C ARG A 89 1.65 -12.52 -15.67
N ALA A 90 0.83 -13.56 -15.50
CA ALA A 90 -0.45 -13.72 -16.18
C ALA A 90 -1.51 -14.24 -15.18
N PRO A 91 -1.88 -13.42 -14.18
CA PRO A 91 -2.76 -13.87 -13.11
C PRO A 91 -4.13 -14.27 -13.64
N ASP A 92 -4.69 -15.37 -13.10
CA ASP A 92 -6.05 -15.80 -13.41
C ASP A 92 -7.07 -14.89 -12.70
N LEU A 93 -7.47 -13.81 -13.38
CA LEU A 93 -8.42 -12.84 -12.86
C LEU A 93 -9.82 -13.43 -12.65
N ARG A 94 -10.21 -14.49 -13.37
CA ARG A 94 -11.52 -15.13 -13.17
C ARG A 94 -11.54 -15.87 -11.83
N ARG A 95 -10.46 -16.61 -11.55
CA ARG A 95 -10.27 -17.24 -10.24
C ARG A 95 -10.16 -16.20 -9.12
N LEU A 96 -9.49 -15.07 -9.37
CA LEU A 96 -9.39 -14.00 -8.38
C LEU A 96 -10.76 -13.44 -8.01
N ASP A 97 -11.62 -13.20 -9.00
CA ASP A 97 -13.00 -12.76 -8.78
C ASP A 97 -13.81 -13.78 -7.95
N GLU A 98 -13.67 -15.07 -8.23
CA GLU A 98 -14.28 -16.13 -7.44
C GLU A 98 -13.81 -16.13 -5.98
N VAL A 99 -12.51 -15.93 -5.75
CA VAL A 99 -11.93 -15.81 -4.40
C VAL A 99 -12.49 -14.60 -3.67
N VAL A 100 -12.54 -13.44 -4.31
CA VAL A 100 -13.07 -12.20 -3.73
C VAL A 100 -14.54 -12.36 -3.36
N ARG A 101 -15.36 -12.92 -4.26
CA ARG A 101 -16.78 -13.21 -4.00
C ARG A 101 -16.97 -14.19 -2.85
N ARG A 102 -16.09 -15.18 -2.71
CA ARG A 102 -16.11 -16.14 -1.59
C ARG A 102 -15.70 -15.51 -0.25
N LEU A 103 -14.76 -14.57 -0.25
CA LEU A 103 -14.27 -13.90 0.96
C LEU A 103 -15.23 -12.82 1.48
N ALA A 104 -15.98 -12.17 0.59
CA ALA A 104 -16.84 -11.04 0.93
C ALA A 104 -17.82 -11.27 2.09
N PRO A 105 -18.49 -12.44 2.23
CA PRO A 105 -19.37 -12.70 3.35
C PRO A 105 -18.65 -12.82 4.71
N HIS A 106 -17.35 -13.15 4.72
CA HIS A 106 -16.60 -13.41 5.95
C HIS A 106 -15.96 -12.14 6.54
N VAL A 107 -15.65 -11.16 5.69
CA VAL A 107 -15.01 -9.90 6.08
C VAL A 107 -15.62 -8.71 5.33
N PRO A 108 -16.92 -8.43 5.55
CA PRO A 108 -17.61 -7.36 4.85
C PRO A 108 -16.96 -6.00 5.14
N GLY A 109 -16.71 -5.22 4.08
CA GLY A 109 -16.11 -3.88 4.18
C GLY A 109 -14.61 -3.87 4.54
N HIS A 110 -13.93 -5.01 4.50
CA HIS A 110 -12.49 -5.08 4.74
C HIS A 110 -11.71 -4.26 3.69
N PRO A 111 -10.80 -3.35 4.07
CA PRO A 111 -10.10 -2.47 3.13
C PRO A 111 -9.24 -3.24 2.12
N ASP A 112 -8.57 -4.31 2.53
CA ASP A 112 -7.81 -5.17 1.61
C ASP A 112 -8.70 -5.95 0.63
N LEU A 113 -9.87 -6.40 1.05
CA LEU A 113 -10.82 -7.05 0.14
C LEU A 113 -11.45 -6.04 -0.82
N ALA A 114 -11.75 -4.83 -0.33
CA ALA A 114 -12.19 -3.72 -1.15
C ALA A 114 -11.15 -3.37 -2.22
N ALA A 115 -9.87 -3.35 -1.85
CA ALA A 115 -8.77 -3.12 -2.78
C ALA A 115 -8.72 -4.16 -3.90
N LEU A 116 -8.90 -5.45 -3.60
CA LEU A 116 -8.97 -6.51 -4.62
C LEU A 116 -10.20 -6.36 -5.51
N SER A 117 -11.32 -5.89 -4.95
CA SER A 117 -12.57 -5.70 -5.69
C SER A 117 -12.48 -4.60 -6.76
N THR A 118 -11.50 -3.68 -6.67
CA THR A 118 -11.30 -2.63 -7.69
C THR A 118 -10.78 -3.16 -9.02
N LEU A 119 -10.33 -4.41 -9.06
CA LEU A 119 -9.86 -5.07 -10.28
C LEU A 119 -10.98 -5.58 -11.18
N PHE A 120 -12.23 -5.55 -10.70
CA PHE A 120 -13.39 -6.10 -11.39
C PHE A 120 -14.42 -5.01 -11.66
N ASP A 121 -15.26 -5.26 -12.65
CA ASP A 121 -16.36 -4.36 -12.99
C ASP A 121 -17.40 -4.32 -11.85
N GLY A 122 -17.73 -3.12 -11.38
CA GLY A 122 -18.68 -2.94 -10.28
C GLY A 122 -18.66 -1.52 -9.73
N ALA A 123 -19.50 -1.28 -8.71
CA ALA A 123 -19.43 -0.04 -7.95
C ALA A 123 -18.12 0.01 -7.16
N ALA A 124 -17.31 1.04 -7.41
CA ALA A 124 -16.04 1.18 -6.74
C ALA A 124 -16.26 1.32 -5.21
N PRO A 125 -15.50 0.57 -4.39
CA PRO A 125 -15.68 0.59 -2.95
C PRO A 125 -15.22 1.93 -2.38
N ARG A 126 -15.89 2.40 -1.32
CA ARG A 126 -15.47 3.59 -0.58
C ARG A 126 -14.80 3.19 0.72
N VAL A 127 -13.50 3.42 0.82
CA VAL A 127 -12.66 2.98 1.93
C VAL A 127 -12.26 4.18 2.78
N SER A 128 -12.54 4.10 4.10
CA SER A 128 -12.13 5.12 5.08
C SER A 128 -11.07 4.65 6.06
N SER A 129 -10.85 3.35 6.18
CA SER A 129 -9.81 2.75 7.04
C SER A 129 -8.67 2.24 6.17
N PRO A 130 -7.41 2.40 6.60
CA PRO A 130 -6.28 1.96 5.81
C PRO A 130 -6.28 0.43 5.63
N PRO A 131 -5.86 -0.08 4.47
CA PRO A 131 -5.58 -1.50 4.30
C PRO A 131 -4.43 -1.95 5.19
N MET A 132 -4.41 -3.23 5.55
CA MET A 132 -3.30 -3.85 6.25
C MET A 132 -2.09 -4.03 5.33
N LEU A 133 -2.33 -4.07 4.03
CA LEU A 133 -1.36 -4.42 3.01
C LEU A 133 -1.11 -3.21 2.10
N ALA A 134 0.13 -2.74 1.98
CA ALA A 134 0.46 -1.66 1.04
C ALA A 134 0.18 -1.96 -0.44
N ALA A 135 0.14 -3.20 -0.94
CA ALA A 135 -0.30 -3.46 -2.32
C ALA A 135 -1.82 -3.34 -2.44
N SER A 136 -2.60 -3.64 -1.39
CA SER A 136 -3.99 -3.17 -1.33
C SER A 136 -4.05 -1.64 -1.41
N CYS A 137 -3.18 -0.96 -0.66
CA CYS A 137 -3.09 0.49 -0.70
C CYS A 137 -2.75 1.01 -2.11
N GLN A 138 -1.82 0.35 -2.82
CA GLN A 138 -1.48 0.67 -4.21
C GLN A 138 -2.65 0.41 -5.16
N LEU A 139 -3.41 -0.68 -4.99
CA LEU A 139 -4.64 -0.93 -5.76
C LEU A 139 -5.67 0.16 -5.52
N LEU A 140 -5.89 0.56 -4.26
CA LEU A 140 -6.81 1.64 -3.90
C LEU A 140 -6.36 2.99 -4.47
N ILE A 141 -5.07 3.32 -4.41
CA ILE A 141 -4.52 4.57 -4.99
C ILE A 141 -4.74 4.61 -6.51
N ARG A 142 -4.48 3.50 -7.21
CA ARG A 142 -4.72 3.41 -8.66
C ARG A 142 -6.19 3.57 -8.99
N ALA A 143 -7.06 2.88 -8.24
CA ALA A 143 -8.50 2.95 -8.40
C ALA A 143 -9.03 4.37 -8.12
N ASP A 144 -8.57 5.02 -7.05
CA ASP A 144 -8.94 6.38 -6.67
C ASP A 144 -8.48 7.45 -7.68
N GLY A 145 -7.32 7.25 -8.31
CA GLY A 145 -6.86 8.09 -9.41
C GLY A 145 -7.78 8.03 -10.64
N ALA A 146 -8.34 6.86 -10.91
CA ALA A 146 -9.28 6.61 -12.02
C ALA A 146 -10.73 7.01 -11.67
N ASP A 147 -11.19 6.69 -10.48
CA ASP A 147 -12.53 7.00 -9.94
C ASP A 147 -12.39 7.71 -8.57
N PRO A 148 -12.39 9.06 -8.55
CA PRO A 148 -12.24 9.84 -7.33
C PRO A 148 -13.25 9.50 -6.23
N GLY A 149 -12.73 9.20 -5.04
CA GLY A 149 -13.54 8.93 -3.85
C GLY A 149 -13.60 7.45 -3.47
N VAL A 150 -12.87 6.58 -4.18
CA VAL A 150 -12.56 5.22 -3.72
C VAL A 150 -11.87 5.27 -2.37
N ILE A 151 -10.87 6.15 -2.24
CA ILE A 151 -10.34 6.51 -0.93
C ILE A 151 -11.14 7.72 -0.45
N LYS A 152 -11.79 7.60 0.70
CA LYS A 152 -12.61 8.68 1.23
C LYS A 152 -11.73 9.87 1.63
N ASP A 153 -12.03 11.05 1.11
CA ASP A 153 -11.40 12.32 1.49
C ASP A 153 -11.40 12.54 3.02
N GLY A 154 -10.28 13.02 3.56
CA GLY A 154 -10.08 13.29 4.99
C GLY A 154 -10.07 12.05 5.87
N SER A 155 -10.05 10.85 5.30
CA SER A 155 -10.05 9.61 6.06
C SER A 155 -8.66 9.19 6.51
N THR A 156 -8.59 8.28 7.48
CA THR A 156 -7.34 7.66 7.88
C THR A 156 -6.69 6.89 6.72
N ALA A 157 -7.49 6.35 5.79
CA ALA A 157 -6.97 5.70 4.59
C ALA A 157 -6.24 6.69 3.67
N GLU A 158 -6.78 7.90 3.46
CA GLU A 158 -6.11 8.96 2.68
C GLU A 158 -4.80 9.38 3.34
N SER A 159 -4.84 9.67 4.65
CA SER A 159 -3.66 10.09 5.40
C SER A 159 -2.55 9.03 5.37
N VAL A 160 -2.90 7.74 5.49
CA VAL A 160 -1.94 6.63 5.36
C VAL A 160 -1.37 6.55 3.94
N ALA A 161 -2.22 6.65 2.92
CA ALA A 161 -1.82 6.52 1.52
C ALA A 161 -0.84 7.63 1.09
N GLU A 162 -0.97 8.84 1.63
CA GLU A 162 -0.03 9.96 1.42
C GLU A 162 1.43 9.61 1.82
N HIS A 163 1.59 8.76 2.83
CA HIS A 163 2.89 8.38 3.40
C HIS A 163 3.42 7.07 2.83
N LEU A 164 2.80 6.54 1.78
CA LEU A 164 3.25 5.30 1.16
C LEU A 164 4.54 5.54 0.36
N VAL A 165 5.63 4.91 0.82
CA VAL A 165 6.92 4.86 0.13
C VAL A 165 6.98 3.67 -0.83
N GLY A 166 7.51 3.90 -2.03
CA GLY A 166 7.47 2.95 -3.16
C GLY A 166 8.27 1.66 -2.98
N ARG A 167 9.02 1.51 -1.87
CA ARG A 167 9.75 0.30 -1.48
C ARG A 167 9.77 0.20 0.03
N GLY A 168 9.41 -0.97 0.57
CA GLY A 168 9.37 -1.18 2.02
C GLY A 168 8.43 -2.30 2.43
N VAL A 169 8.75 -2.91 3.56
CA VAL A 169 8.00 -4.00 4.20
C VAL A 169 6.63 -3.48 4.63
N TRP A 170 5.56 -4.21 4.33
CA TRP A 170 4.18 -3.84 4.73
C TRP A 170 3.92 -3.53 6.21
N THR A 171 4.85 -3.78 7.12
CA THR A 171 4.73 -3.35 8.52
C THR A 171 5.63 -2.16 8.89
N THR A 172 6.44 -1.64 7.96
CA THR A 172 7.43 -0.60 8.25
C THR A 172 7.21 0.63 7.39
N TRP A 173 6.74 1.70 8.02
CA TRP A 173 6.87 3.07 7.54
C TRP A 173 8.36 3.39 7.52
N LEU A 174 8.95 3.55 6.34
CA LEU A 174 10.30 4.12 6.30
C LEU A 174 10.16 5.60 6.59
N GLU A 175 10.73 6.02 7.71
CA GLU A 175 11.34 7.34 7.75
C GLU A 175 12.40 7.34 6.64
N GLU A 176 12.31 8.28 5.71
CA GLU A 176 13.07 8.29 4.47
C GLU A 176 14.57 8.09 4.72
N ASP A 177 15.22 7.27 3.89
CA ASP A 177 16.66 7.01 3.96
C ASP A 177 17.40 8.34 4.11
N ARG A 178 18.02 8.52 5.29
CA ARG A 178 19.02 9.56 5.49
C ARG A 178 20.14 9.25 4.51
N ARG A 179 20.07 9.84 3.30
CA ARG A 179 21.23 9.93 2.42
C ARG A 179 22.37 10.40 3.32
N PRO A 180 23.49 9.68 3.44
CA PRO A 180 24.65 10.24 4.09
C PRO A 180 25.07 11.41 3.23
N GLY A 181 24.56 12.60 3.58
CA GLY A 181 25.12 13.86 3.12
C GLY A 181 26.60 13.74 3.41
N ALA A 182 27.40 13.87 2.34
CA ALA A 182 28.84 13.77 2.39
C ALA A 182 29.31 14.49 3.67
N ALA A 183 29.68 13.70 4.67
CA ALA A 183 30.08 14.23 5.95
C ALA A 183 31.39 14.98 5.69
N ALA A 184 31.25 16.30 5.54
CA ALA A 184 32.33 17.21 5.79
C ALA A 184 32.90 16.83 7.16
N ARG A 185 34.15 16.38 7.14
CA ARG A 185 34.91 16.10 8.36
C ARG A 185 34.92 17.37 9.20
N GLY A 186 34.38 17.26 10.41
CA GLY A 186 34.68 18.16 11.52
C GLY A 186 33.58 19.16 11.85
N GLY A 187 33.14 19.14 13.11
CA GLY A 187 32.35 20.20 13.71
C GLY A 187 31.32 19.67 14.68
N LEU A 188 31.58 19.84 15.97
CA LEU A 188 30.56 19.82 17.02
C LEU A 188 29.51 20.89 16.66
N GLY A 189 28.29 20.45 16.35
CA GLY A 189 27.18 21.31 15.94
C GLY A 189 25.85 20.75 16.42
N THR A 190 25.06 21.64 17.01
CA THR A 190 23.69 21.57 17.54
C THR A 190 22.73 20.60 16.81
N PRO A 191 21.66 20.12 17.47
CA PRO A 191 20.74 19.16 16.88
C PRO A 191 20.06 19.79 15.66
N ALA A 192 20.45 19.33 14.48
CA ALA A 192 19.81 19.71 13.24
C ALA A 192 18.35 19.25 13.27
N ALA A 193 17.47 20.14 12.84
CA ALA A 193 16.04 19.91 12.67
C ALA A 193 15.76 18.54 12.03
N GLY A 194 14.72 17.86 12.53
CA GLY A 194 14.33 16.51 12.12
C GLY A 194 14.01 16.38 10.61
N PRO A 195 13.94 15.14 10.10
CA PRO A 195 13.80 14.87 8.68
C PRO A 195 12.48 15.38 8.11
N VAL A 196 12.55 15.98 6.93
CA VAL A 196 11.39 16.46 6.16
C VAL A 196 10.71 15.22 5.56
N VAL A 197 9.58 14.82 6.13
CA VAL A 197 8.61 13.95 5.46
C VAL A 197 8.38 14.54 4.07
N ALA A 198 8.64 13.78 2.99
CA ALA A 198 8.35 14.26 1.65
C ALA A 198 6.84 14.53 1.51
N ASP A 199 6.45 15.78 1.76
CA ASP A 199 5.09 16.31 1.64
C ASP A 199 4.49 15.79 0.32
N PRO A 200 3.27 15.24 0.31
CA PRO A 200 2.60 14.80 -0.91
C PRO A 200 2.66 15.84 -2.03
N VAL A 201 2.57 17.13 -1.68
CA VAL A 201 2.76 18.22 -2.65
C VAL A 201 4.17 18.24 -3.20
N GLY A 202 5.19 18.13 -2.36
CA GLY A 202 6.59 18.05 -2.77
C GLY A 202 6.87 16.88 -3.73
N ARG A 203 6.26 15.71 -3.52
CA ARG A 203 6.37 14.55 -4.44
C ARG A 203 5.83 14.85 -5.83
N VAL A 204 4.63 15.44 -5.92
CA VAL A 204 4.04 15.83 -7.20
C VAL A 204 4.87 16.92 -7.88
N GLN A 205 5.32 17.92 -7.13
CA GLN A 205 6.16 19.00 -7.65
C GLN A 205 7.48 18.48 -8.20
N ALA A 206 8.15 17.57 -7.48
CA ALA A 206 9.39 16.96 -7.93
C ALA A 206 9.18 16.21 -9.26
N TYR A 207 8.13 15.38 -9.33
CA TYR A 207 7.80 14.61 -10.53
C TYR A 207 7.49 15.51 -11.74
N VAL A 208 6.64 16.52 -11.57
CA VAL A 208 6.25 17.43 -12.66
C VAL A 208 7.45 18.25 -13.15
N ARG A 209 8.31 18.74 -12.24
CA ARG A 209 9.53 19.47 -12.60
C ARG A 209 10.54 18.58 -13.34
N GLU A 210 10.65 17.31 -12.96
CA GLU A 210 11.49 16.34 -13.67
C GLU A 210 11.00 16.14 -15.11
N ILE A 211 9.69 15.93 -15.32
CA ILE A 211 9.13 15.84 -16.67
C ILE A 211 9.34 17.14 -17.46
N ALA A 212 9.09 18.30 -16.85
CA ALA A 212 9.30 19.61 -17.48
C ALA A 212 10.75 19.77 -17.96
N ALA A 213 11.72 19.38 -17.14
CA ALA A 213 13.14 19.42 -17.49
C ALA A 213 13.49 18.45 -18.63
N LEU A 214 12.96 17.22 -18.61
CA LEU A 214 13.20 16.21 -19.64
C LEU A 214 12.54 16.55 -20.99
N ALA A 215 11.35 17.14 -20.95
CA ALA A 215 10.59 17.51 -22.13
C ALA A 215 10.92 18.92 -22.65
N HIS A 216 11.74 19.69 -21.94
CA HIS A 216 11.99 21.11 -22.19
C HIS A 216 10.70 21.95 -22.30
N LYS A 217 9.72 21.65 -21.45
CA LYS A 217 8.42 22.32 -21.39
C LYS A 217 8.25 23.08 -20.07
N PRO A 218 7.51 24.19 -20.05
CA PRO A 218 7.13 24.82 -18.79
C PRO A 218 6.20 23.90 -17.97
N VAL A 219 6.20 24.07 -16.65
CA VAL A 219 5.40 23.24 -15.72
C VAL A 219 3.91 23.30 -16.04
N GLU A 220 3.42 24.47 -16.46
CA GLU A 220 2.03 24.72 -16.82
C GLU A 220 1.59 23.92 -18.04
N GLU A 221 2.50 23.70 -18.99
CA GLU A 221 2.25 22.87 -20.17
C GLU A 221 2.22 21.38 -19.77
N VAL A 222 3.15 20.94 -18.91
CA VAL A 222 3.13 19.57 -18.37
C VAL A 222 1.84 19.28 -17.60
N LEU A 223 1.38 20.22 -16.76
CA LEU A 223 0.12 20.08 -16.00
C LEU A 223 -1.14 20.10 -16.87
N ARG A 224 -1.02 20.53 -18.13
CA ARG A 224 -2.10 20.49 -19.12
C ARG A 224 -2.08 19.18 -19.90
N ASP A 225 -0.88 18.70 -20.23
CA ASP A 225 -0.66 17.51 -21.04
C ASP A 225 -0.82 16.20 -20.23
N VAL A 226 -0.43 16.22 -18.95
CA VAL A 226 -0.46 15.04 -18.09
C VAL A 226 -1.77 15.02 -17.29
N PRO A 227 -2.64 14.01 -17.49
CA PRO A 227 -3.90 13.93 -16.77
C PRO A 227 -3.67 13.55 -15.29
N ARG A 228 -4.64 13.90 -14.44
CA ARG A 228 -4.55 13.68 -12.97
C ARG A 228 -4.35 12.20 -12.63
N ASP A 229 -5.03 11.30 -13.31
CA ASP A 229 -4.93 9.86 -13.09
C ASP A 229 -3.50 9.35 -13.32
N GLU A 230 -2.81 9.87 -14.35
CA GLU A 230 -1.40 9.57 -14.61
C GLU A 230 -0.50 10.13 -13.51
N LEU A 231 -0.76 11.35 -13.02
CA LEU A 231 -0.05 11.90 -11.87
C LEU A 231 -0.25 11.04 -10.61
N CYS A 232 -1.47 10.57 -10.33
CA CYS A 232 -1.75 9.65 -9.22
C CYS A 232 -0.96 8.35 -9.36
N ARG A 233 -0.97 7.74 -10.55
CA ARG A 233 -0.24 6.50 -10.85
C ARG A 233 1.27 6.65 -10.65
N ARG A 234 1.84 7.75 -11.14
CA ARG A 234 3.29 7.98 -11.17
C ARG A 234 3.84 8.43 -9.84
N THR A 235 3.08 9.24 -9.12
CA THR A 235 3.48 9.73 -7.79
C THR A 235 3.08 8.76 -6.70
N GLY A 236 2.18 7.79 -6.96
CA GLY A 236 1.68 6.85 -5.97
C GLY A 236 0.87 7.54 -4.87
N LEU A 237 0.10 8.58 -5.23
CA LEU A 237 -0.70 9.36 -4.31
C LEU A 237 -2.20 9.30 -4.69
N PRO A 238 -3.12 9.36 -3.72
CA PRO A 238 -4.55 9.51 -3.99
C PRO A 238 -4.88 10.79 -4.78
N HIS A 239 -6.10 10.87 -5.32
CA HIS A 239 -6.50 11.99 -6.17
C HIS A 239 -6.47 13.34 -5.44
N ARG A 240 -6.91 13.40 -4.17
CA ARG A 240 -6.99 14.65 -3.40
C ARG A 240 -5.65 15.31 -3.12
N PRO A 241 -4.62 14.60 -2.62
CA PRO A 241 -3.27 15.17 -2.48
C PRO A 241 -2.72 15.70 -3.81
N VAL A 242 -3.00 14.99 -4.91
CA VAL A 242 -2.57 15.39 -6.26
C VAL A 242 -3.30 16.67 -6.71
N GLU A 243 -4.61 16.77 -6.50
CA GLU A 243 -5.39 17.98 -6.80
C GLU A 243 -4.87 19.19 -6.02
N ARG A 244 -4.66 19.03 -4.71
CA ARG A 244 -4.07 20.06 -3.84
C ARG A 244 -2.69 20.52 -4.35
N ALA A 245 -1.88 19.59 -4.87
CA ALA A 245 -0.56 19.92 -5.41
C ALA A 245 -0.64 20.67 -6.76
N ILE A 246 -1.55 20.28 -7.65
CA ILE A 246 -1.80 20.94 -8.94
C ILE A 246 -2.25 22.39 -8.72
N GLU A 247 -3.19 22.62 -7.78
CA GLU A 247 -3.67 23.96 -7.42
C GLU A 247 -2.55 24.86 -6.94
N ARG A 248 -1.68 24.36 -6.04
CA ARG A 248 -0.51 25.11 -5.54
C ARG A 248 0.49 25.43 -6.64
N LEU A 249 0.75 24.50 -7.55
CA LEU A 249 1.67 24.71 -8.67
C LEU A 249 1.14 25.80 -9.62
N ARG A 250 -0.15 25.79 -9.92
CA ARG A 250 -0.79 26.84 -10.75
C ARG A 250 -0.76 28.21 -10.07
N GLY A 251 -1.01 28.27 -8.76
CA GLY A 251 -0.95 29.52 -7.99
C GLY A 251 0.46 30.07 -7.75
N SER A 252 1.50 29.25 -7.91
CA SER A 252 2.91 29.70 -7.75
C SER A 252 3.52 30.29 -9.03
N GLY A 253 2.83 30.16 -10.18
CA GLY A 253 3.28 30.67 -11.48
C GLY A 253 2.88 32.12 -11.78
N GLU A 254 2.23 32.84 -10.85
CA GLU A 254 1.81 34.24 -11.00
C GLU A 254 2.78 35.25 -10.30
N GLY A 255 4.04 34.87 -10.05
CA GLY A 255 5.05 35.72 -9.41
C GLY A 255 6.18 36.17 -10.33
#